data_AF-A0A8C5G5A0-F1
#
_entry.id   AF-A0A8C5G5A0-F1
#
_cell.length_a   1.000
_cell.length_b   1.000
_cell.length_c   1.000
_cell.angle_alpha   90.00
_cell.angle_beta   90.00
_cell.angle_gamma   90.00
#
_symmetry.space_group_name_H-M   'P 1'
#
loop_
_entity.id
_entity.type
_entity.pdbx_description
1 polymer ?
#
loop_
_entity_poly.entity_id
_entity_poly.type
_entity_poly.pdbx_seq_one_letter_code
_entity_poly.pdbx_strand_id
1 'polypeptide(L)'
;MSVSSEDHPAENLEFLLTEILGDGKSTIDAKIRESPPQELGDLVADCVTAAVSKKLKDKELVKQLGFVISAFSAQLKYEQDRVKTLERERDAQLEAIEEREARCANLTVQYDETREENGLLQMRVTYLEEAEDQVNQLITENKELEKSKVLLGDKIRVLEHDFDTTTRELDAQLHESNDGKKLLLEAEGAIKASKAKTKLLSRELDAERERVNDLLQQVADGKVATAKVQRQLNLTRRELLDARRELGHALSSLSMSEADGDPDSDGEDATRQVLRTTDPPVRPRRLRRPRDASADPPIDGGPTPARPPNSNRPSNRDLDKIARNIPRFEPKFDEPQNARAFLRDIDFYLKSYPMANVEDKIYLIKATSSRLVNDFIERQLPQIRNDYTTLCRLMVDEFSDALHQTGFDYAHTIKQGKNESPQQYY
;
A
#
# COMPACT_ATOMS: atom_id res chain seq x y z
N MET A 1 -43.81 72.86 -12.44
CA MET A 1 -45.08 73.53 -12.82
C MET A 1 -44.74 74.95 -13.23
N SER A 2 -45.11 75.37 -14.44
CA SER A 2 -44.73 76.69 -14.96
C SER A 2 -45.65 77.76 -14.39
N VAL A 3 -45.15 78.58 -13.47
CA VAL A 3 -45.86 79.79 -13.03
C VAL A 3 -45.62 80.87 -14.08
N SER A 4 -46.68 81.26 -14.77
CA SER A 4 -46.66 82.27 -15.82
C SER A 4 -46.85 83.68 -15.27
N SER A 5 -46.24 84.66 -15.94
CA SER A 5 -46.65 86.08 -15.87
C SER A 5 -46.50 86.74 -14.49
N GLU A 6 -45.27 86.98 -14.06
CA GLU A 6 -45.01 88.08 -13.13
C GLU A 6 -45.27 89.42 -13.86
N ASP A 7 -46.46 89.99 -13.68
CA ASP A 7 -46.64 91.43 -13.88
C ASP A 7 -45.69 92.15 -12.91
N HIS A 8 -44.57 92.69 -13.41
CA HIS A 8 -43.58 93.35 -12.55
C HIS A 8 -44.17 94.67 -11.98
N PRO A 9 -44.56 94.73 -10.70
CA PRO A 9 -45.23 95.91 -10.16
C PRO A 9 -44.29 97.12 -10.10
N ALA A 10 -42.98 96.87 -10.03
CA ALA A 10 -41.94 97.89 -10.05
C ALA A 10 -41.84 98.63 -11.40
N GLU A 11 -41.99 97.92 -12.53
CA GLU A 11 -41.93 98.53 -13.87
C GLU A 11 -43.18 99.39 -14.14
N ASN A 12 -44.36 98.91 -13.71
CA ASN A 12 -45.60 99.70 -13.75
C ASN A 12 -45.54 100.94 -12.83
N LEU A 13 -44.90 100.84 -11.66
CA LEU A 13 -44.61 101.98 -10.78
C LEU A 13 -43.64 102.98 -11.40
N GLU A 14 -42.59 102.51 -12.07
CA GLU A 14 -41.58 103.37 -12.71
C GLU A 14 -42.16 104.13 -13.91
N PHE A 15 -43.09 103.52 -14.65
CA PHE A 15 -43.88 104.19 -15.69
C PHE A 15 -44.76 105.32 -15.10
N LEU A 16 -45.60 105.01 -14.11
CA LEU A 16 -46.48 105.98 -13.45
C LEU A 16 -45.70 107.13 -12.76
N LEU A 17 -44.55 106.83 -12.15
CA LEU A 17 -43.63 107.83 -11.60
C LEU A 17 -43.18 108.83 -12.65
N THR A 18 -42.88 108.36 -13.86
CA THR A 18 -42.40 109.19 -14.97
C THR A 18 -43.49 110.12 -15.49
N GLU A 19 -44.74 109.64 -15.51
CA GLU A 19 -45.92 110.43 -15.90
C GLU A 19 -46.27 111.51 -14.86
N ILE A 20 -46.12 111.23 -13.56
CA ILE A 20 -46.49 112.15 -12.47
C ILE A 20 -45.42 113.23 -12.18
N LEU A 21 -44.12 112.89 -12.28
CA LEU A 21 -43.03 113.78 -11.83
C LEU A 21 -42.45 114.71 -12.91
N GLY A 22 -42.51 114.34 -14.19
CA GLY A 22 -41.87 115.08 -15.28
C GLY A 22 -40.39 115.39 -15.01
N ASP A 23 -39.94 116.60 -15.33
CA ASP A 23 -38.54 117.06 -15.17
C ASP A 23 -37.96 116.87 -13.75
N GLY A 24 -38.83 116.85 -12.73
CA GLY A 24 -38.43 116.70 -11.33
C GLY A 24 -37.84 115.33 -10.98
N LYS A 25 -38.16 114.28 -11.77
CA LYS A 25 -37.67 112.91 -11.55
C LYS A 25 -36.14 112.83 -11.50
N SER A 26 -35.46 113.57 -12.39
CA SER A 26 -33.99 113.60 -12.49
C SER A 26 -33.24 113.93 -11.18
N THR A 27 -33.78 114.86 -10.39
CA THR A 27 -33.15 115.33 -9.14
C THR A 27 -33.45 114.39 -7.97
N ILE A 28 -34.59 113.68 -8.05
CA ILE A 28 -35.04 112.68 -7.09
C ILE A 28 -34.21 111.40 -7.25
N ASP A 29 -34.09 110.92 -8.49
CA ASP A 29 -33.32 109.73 -8.85
C ASP A 29 -31.82 109.88 -8.52
N ALA A 30 -31.27 111.09 -8.61
CA ALA A 30 -29.88 111.39 -8.20
C ALA A 30 -29.67 111.15 -6.70
N LYS A 31 -30.52 111.73 -5.84
CA LYS A 31 -30.44 111.52 -4.39
C LYS A 31 -30.63 110.05 -3.99
N ILE A 32 -31.59 109.37 -4.60
CA ILE A 32 -31.85 107.94 -4.37
C ILE A 32 -30.64 107.09 -4.76
N ARG A 33 -29.92 107.46 -5.82
CA ARG A 33 -28.71 106.77 -6.27
C ARG A 33 -27.49 107.03 -5.39
N GLU A 34 -27.45 108.16 -4.68
CA GLU A 34 -26.41 108.53 -3.72
C GLU A 34 -26.64 107.94 -2.31
N SER A 35 -27.88 107.60 -1.95
CA SER A 35 -28.22 107.01 -0.65
C SER A 35 -27.99 105.48 -0.62
N PRO A 36 -27.35 104.92 0.42
CA PRO A 36 -27.19 103.48 0.55
C PRO A 36 -28.54 102.79 0.86
N PRO A 37 -28.75 101.53 0.44
CA PRO A 37 -30.06 100.86 0.53
C PRO A 37 -30.65 100.75 1.94
N GLN A 38 -29.81 100.70 2.99
CA GLN A 38 -30.29 100.68 4.37
C GLN A 38 -30.93 102.03 4.78
N GLU A 39 -30.43 103.16 4.28
CA GLU A 39 -30.88 104.50 4.65
C GLU A 39 -32.12 104.94 3.84
N LEU A 40 -32.46 104.25 2.74
CA LEU A 40 -33.65 104.55 1.94
C LEU A 40 -34.97 104.46 2.74
N GLY A 41 -35.05 103.55 3.72
CA GLY A 41 -36.22 103.44 4.61
C GLY A 41 -36.40 104.66 5.51
N ASP A 42 -35.30 105.17 6.06
CA ASP A 42 -35.29 106.38 6.91
C ASP A 42 -35.59 107.63 6.06
N LEU A 43 -35.00 107.70 4.86
CA LEU A 43 -35.23 108.76 3.86
C LEU A 43 -36.73 108.84 3.44
N VAL A 44 -37.38 107.69 3.28
CA VAL A 44 -38.82 107.58 3.04
C VAL A 44 -39.63 108.04 4.25
N ALA A 45 -39.27 107.59 5.46
CA ALA A 45 -39.94 107.97 6.69
C ALA A 45 -39.87 109.49 6.95
N ASP A 46 -38.71 110.10 6.71
CA ASP A 46 -38.49 111.55 6.82
C ASP A 46 -39.34 112.32 5.81
N CYS A 47 -39.39 111.89 4.54
CA CYS A 47 -40.20 112.57 3.53
C CYS A 47 -41.71 112.41 3.75
N VAL A 48 -42.19 111.24 4.21
CA VAL A 48 -43.59 111.07 4.63
C VAL A 48 -43.91 111.96 5.83
N THR A 49 -43.03 112.01 6.84
CA THR A 49 -43.19 112.86 8.02
C THR A 49 -43.21 114.35 7.64
N ALA A 50 -42.33 114.78 6.74
CA ALA A 50 -42.28 116.15 6.22
C ALA A 50 -43.52 116.52 5.39
N ALA A 51 -44.06 115.57 4.62
CA ALA A 51 -45.28 115.76 3.83
C ALA A 51 -46.54 115.89 4.71
N VAL A 52 -46.65 115.07 5.76
CA VAL A 52 -47.78 115.12 6.72
C VAL A 52 -47.71 116.35 7.64
N SER A 53 -46.50 116.81 8.00
CA SER A 53 -46.31 117.87 9.00
C SER A 53 -46.46 119.31 8.46
N LYS A 54 -46.57 119.52 7.15
CA LYS A 54 -46.59 120.87 6.54
C LYS A 54 -47.81 121.05 5.63
N LYS A 55 -48.46 122.22 5.70
CA LYS A 55 -49.40 122.69 4.66
C LYS A 55 -48.63 123.04 3.38
N LEU A 56 -48.20 122.02 2.65
CA LEU A 56 -47.56 122.15 1.35
C LEU A 56 -48.57 122.63 0.31
N LYS A 57 -48.11 123.47 -0.62
CA LYS A 57 -48.88 123.80 -1.84
C LYS A 57 -48.87 122.58 -2.76
N ASP A 58 -49.94 122.37 -3.53
CA ASP A 58 -50.15 121.16 -4.36
C ASP A 58 -48.89 120.73 -5.15
N LYS A 59 -48.21 121.67 -5.81
CA LYS A 59 -47.00 121.39 -6.62
C LYS A 59 -45.79 120.88 -5.81
N GLU A 60 -45.69 121.23 -4.52
CA GLU A 60 -44.61 120.75 -3.65
C GLU A 60 -45.00 119.44 -2.96
N LEU A 61 -46.30 119.24 -2.68
CA LEU A 61 -46.82 117.95 -2.22
C LEU A 61 -46.61 116.85 -3.27
N VAL A 62 -46.87 117.13 -4.55
CA VAL A 62 -46.63 116.20 -5.67
C VAL A 62 -45.15 115.79 -5.78
N LYS A 63 -44.20 116.72 -5.57
CA LYS A 63 -42.77 116.39 -5.57
C LYS A 63 -42.38 115.50 -4.39
N GLN A 64 -42.85 115.82 -3.18
CA GLN A 64 -42.56 115.01 -1.99
C GLN A 64 -43.16 113.61 -2.13
N LEU A 65 -44.39 113.50 -2.64
CA LEU A 65 -45.04 112.23 -2.90
C LEU A 65 -44.28 111.41 -3.96
N GLY A 66 -43.87 112.02 -5.07
CA GLY A 66 -43.07 111.33 -6.07
C GLY A 66 -41.67 110.93 -5.58
N PHE A 67 -41.04 111.71 -4.70
CA PHE A 67 -39.79 111.31 -4.03
C PHE A 67 -40.00 110.06 -3.17
N VAL A 68 -41.06 110.04 -2.36
CA VAL A 68 -41.47 108.89 -1.54
C VAL A 68 -41.71 107.66 -2.42
N ILE A 69 -42.46 107.80 -3.52
CA ILE A 69 -42.76 106.69 -4.43
C ILE A 69 -41.49 106.19 -5.15
N SER A 70 -40.60 107.07 -5.64
CA SER A 70 -39.33 106.65 -6.25
C SER A 70 -38.43 105.92 -5.25
N ALA A 71 -38.35 106.40 -4.01
CA ALA A 71 -37.54 105.78 -2.96
C ALA A 71 -38.11 104.41 -2.55
N PHE A 72 -39.43 104.28 -2.40
CA PHE A 72 -40.08 102.98 -2.22
C PHE A 72 -39.82 102.01 -3.38
N SER A 73 -39.90 102.47 -4.63
CA SER A 73 -39.60 101.63 -5.81
C SER A 73 -38.15 101.14 -5.83
N ALA A 74 -37.20 102.01 -5.48
CA ALA A 74 -35.79 101.62 -5.35
C ALA A 74 -35.54 100.63 -4.21
N GLN A 75 -36.17 100.84 -3.04
CA GLN A 75 -36.09 99.91 -1.91
C GLN A 75 -36.72 98.55 -2.23
N LEU A 76 -37.89 98.53 -2.91
CA LEU A 76 -38.54 97.30 -3.36
C LEU A 76 -37.66 96.52 -4.34
N LYS A 77 -37.04 97.20 -5.30
CA LYS A 77 -36.10 96.59 -6.25
C LYS A 77 -34.87 96.01 -5.55
N TYR A 78 -34.29 96.74 -4.60
CA TYR A 78 -33.18 96.25 -3.79
C TYR A 78 -33.53 94.98 -3.02
N GLU A 79 -34.69 94.94 -2.34
CA GLU A 79 -35.12 93.74 -1.62
C GLU A 79 -35.45 92.57 -2.57
N GLN A 80 -36.01 92.83 -3.76
CA GLN A 80 -36.19 91.79 -4.78
C GLN A 80 -34.86 91.20 -5.27
N ASP A 81 -33.85 92.03 -5.54
CA ASP A 81 -32.53 91.57 -5.95
C ASP A 81 -31.80 90.86 -4.80
N ARG A 82 -32.02 91.27 -3.55
CA ARG A 82 -31.51 90.59 -2.34
C ARG A 82 -32.16 89.22 -2.16
N VAL A 83 -33.47 89.10 -2.31
CA VAL A 83 -34.19 87.81 -2.28
C VAL A 83 -33.68 86.89 -3.38
N LYS A 84 -33.58 87.36 -4.63
CA LYS A 84 -33.00 86.57 -5.74
C LYS A 84 -31.56 86.13 -5.50
N THR A 85 -30.79 86.87 -4.70
CA THR A 85 -29.42 86.49 -4.33
C THR A 85 -29.43 85.41 -3.24
N LEU A 86 -30.25 85.58 -2.21
CA LEU A 86 -30.45 84.58 -1.15
C LEU A 86 -31.04 83.26 -1.68
N GLU A 87 -31.91 83.31 -2.70
CA GLU A 87 -32.43 82.12 -3.38
C GLU A 87 -31.33 81.34 -4.11
N ARG A 88 -30.46 82.03 -4.85
CA ARG A 88 -29.28 81.39 -5.49
C ARG A 88 -28.31 80.81 -4.47
N GLU A 89 -28.08 81.51 -3.35
CA GLU A 89 -27.25 81.02 -2.25
C GLU A 89 -27.86 79.79 -1.58
N ARG A 90 -29.18 79.78 -1.33
CA ARG A 90 -29.92 78.61 -0.84
C ARG A 90 -29.78 77.43 -1.80
N ASP A 91 -29.98 77.65 -3.09
CA ASP A 91 -29.96 76.57 -4.08
C ASP A 91 -28.56 75.96 -4.23
N ALA A 92 -27.51 76.80 -4.23
CA ALA A 92 -26.13 76.34 -4.18
C ALA A 92 -25.79 75.59 -2.88
N GLN A 93 -26.38 75.97 -1.73
CA GLN A 93 -26.24 75.23 -0.48
C GLN A 93 -26.95 73.88 -0.50
N LEU A 94 -28.14 73.80 -1.12
CA LEU A 94 -28.87 72.54 -1.30
C LEU A 94 -28.10 71.57 -2.20
N GLU A 95 -27.61 72.04 -3.35
CA GLU A 95 -26.76 71.24 -4.26
C GLU A 95 -25.49 70.73 -3.54
N ALA A 96 -24.83 71.58 -2.74
CA ALA A 96 -23.66 71.17 -1.96
C ALA A 96 -23.99 70.16 -0.83
N ILE A 97 -25.21 70.19 -0.28
CA ILE A 97 -25.71 69.19 0.68
C ILE A 97 -25.98 67.87 -0.04
N GLU A 98 -26.70 67.88 -1.16
CA GLU A 98 -27.02 66.68 -1.95
C GLU A 98 -25.73 65.96 -2.42
N GLU A 99 -24.74 66.71 -2.93
CA GLU A 99 -23.43 66.13 -3.26
C GLU A 99 -22.73 65.50 -2.04
N ARG A 100 -22.85 66.12 -0.85
CA ARG A 100 -22.22 65.63 0.38
C ARG A 100 -22.90 64.37 0.88
N GLU A 101 -24.23 64.31 0.81
CA GLU A 101 -25.01 63.11 1.12
C GLU A 101 -24.66 61.96 0.16
N ALA A 102 -24.56 62.23 -1.15
CA ALA A 102 -24.10 61.26 -2.14
C ALA A 102 -22.66 60.74 -1.85
N ARG A 103 -21.74 61.63 -1.47
CA ARG A 103 -20.38 61.24 -1.02
C ARG A 103 -20.40 60.37 0.23
N CYS A 104 -21.24 60.69 1.21
CA CYS A 104 -21.41 59.89 2.43
C CYS A 104 -22.04 58.51 2.17
N ALA A 105 -23.01 58.43 1.26
CA ALA A 105 -23.61 57.16 0.84
C ALA A 105 -22.57 56.25 0.17
N ASN A 106 -21.79 56.77 -0.79
CA ASN A 106 -20.71 56.02 -1.44
C ASN A 106 -19.64 55.53 -0.45
N LEU A 107 -19.24 56.36 0.52
CA LEU A 107 -18.29 55.97 1.56
C LEU A 107 -18.84 54.88 2.50
N THR A 108 -20.16 54.84 2.70
CA THR A 108 -20.81 53.80 3.52
C THR A 108 -20.78 52.46 2.79
N VAL A 109 -21.09 52.43 1.49
CA VAL A 109 -20.97 51.23 0.65
C VAL A 109 -19.54 50.68 0.67
N GLN A 110 -18.53 51.54 0.47
CA GLN A 110 -17.12 51.13 0.53
C GLN A 110 -16.69 50.60 1.91
N TYR A 111 -17.26 51.15 2.99
CA TYR A 111 -17.02 50.67 4.35
C TYR A 111 -17.62 49.27 4.58
N ASP A 112 -18.83 49.03 4.08
CA ASP A 112 -19.47 47.71 4.21
C ASP A 112 -18.79 46.65 3.31
N GLU A 113 -18.39 46.99 2.08
CA GLU A 113 -17.59 46.12 1.20
C GLU A 113 -16.27 45.71 1.87
N THR A 114 -15.48 46.67 2.36
CA THR A 114 -14.19 46.39 3.04
C THR A 114 -14.37 45.64 4.36
N ARG A 115 -15.52 45.79 5.03
CA ARG A 115 -15.88 45.02 6.22
C ARG A 115 -16.20 43.56 5.89
N GLU A 116 -16.92 43.29 4.79
CA GLU A 116 -17.17 41.92 4.32
C GLU A 116 -15.86 41.23 3.87
N GLU A 117 -15.01 41.92 3.12
CA GLU A 117 -13.67 41.42 2.75
C GLU A 117 -12.83 41.05 3.98
N ASN A 118 -12.83 41.90 5.01
CA ASN A 118 -12.09 41.65 6.25
C ASN A 118 -12.66 40.43 7.02
N GLY A 119 -13.99 40.25 7.01
CA GLY A 119 -14.63 39.04 7.55
C GLY A 119 -14.21 37.76 6.83
N LEU A 120 -14.14 37.80 5.49
CA LEU A 120 -13.65 36.68 4.67
C LEU A 120 -12.17 36.39 4.91
N LEU A 121 -11.34 37.43 5.03
CA LEU A 121 -9.93 37.29 5.38
C LEU A 121 -9.75 36.66 6.77
N GLN A 122 -10.54 37.07 7.76
CA GLN A 122 -10.46 36.52 9.11
C GLN A 122 -10.87 35.04 9.15
N MET A 123 -11.93 34.64 8.43
CA MET A 123 -12.29 33.23 8.24
C MET A 123 -11.19 32.42 7.52
N ARG A 124 -10.47 33.05 6.58
CA ARG A 124 -9.34 32.41 5.90
C ARG A 124 -8.13 32.25 6.81
N VAL A 125 -7.88 33.20 7.73
CA VAL A 125 -6.83 33.08 8.75
C VAL A 125 -7.13 31.89 9.68
N THR A 126 -8.34 31.78 10.22
CA THR A 126 -8.69 30.64 11.10
C THR A 126 -8.56 29.28 10.41
N TYR A 127 -8.93 29.18 9.13
CA TYR A 127 -8.72 27.96 8.35
C TYR A 127 -7.23 27.63 8.14
N LEU A 128 -6.37 28.64 8.00
CA LEU A 128 -4.92 28.44 7.87
C LEU A 128 -4.30 28.02 9.22
N GLU A 129 -4.76 28.56 10.34
CA GLU A 129 -4.37 28.14 11.68
C GLU A 129 -4.74 26.66 11.94
N GLU A 130 -5.98 26.26 11.61
CA GLU A 130 -6.42 24.85 11.70
C GLU A 130 -5.58 23.91 10.80
N ALA A 131 -5.17 24.36 9.62
CA ALA A 131 -4.31 23.59 8.72
C ALA A 131 -2.86 23.50 9.24
N GLU A 132 -2.34 24.55 9.88
CA GLU A 132 -1.02 24.54 10.51
C GLU A 132 -0.98 23.56 11.70
N ASP A 133 -2.02 23.52 12.53
CA ASP A 133 -2.15 22.54 13.62
C ASP A 133 -2.18 21.09 13.10
N GLN A 134 -2.90 20.82 12.00
CA GLN A 134 -2.90 19.51 11.36
C GLN A 134 -1.51 19.12 10.81
N VAL A 135 -0.80 20.06 10.20
CA VAL A 135 0.59 19.84 9.74
C VAL A 135 1.52 19.56 10.93
N ASN A 136 1.37 20.30 12.02
CA ASN A 136 2.15 20.08 13.25
C ASN A 136 1.89 18.71 13.87
N GLN A 137 0.64 18.22 13.88
CA GLN A 137 0.30 16.86 14.29
C GLN A 137 0.97 15.82 13.36
N LEU A 138 0.86 15.97 12.04
CA LEU A 138 1.52 15.04 11.10
C LEU A 138 3.05 15.03 11.25
N ILE A 139 3.66 16.15 11.64
CA ILE A 139 5.09 16.23 11.95
C ILE A 139 5.43 15.45 13.24
N THR A 140 4.58 15.45 14.27
CA THR A 140 4.84 14.66 15.49
C THR A 140 4.66 13.16 15.22
N GLU A 141 3.61 12.76 14.51
CA GLU A 141 3.38 11.35 14.11
C GLU A 141 4.55 10.80 13.26
N ASN A 142 5.03 11.56 12.27
CA ASN A 142 6.21 11.15 11.49
C ASN A 142 7.48 10.99 12.35
N LYS A 143 7.69 11.83 13.36
CA LYS A 143 8.81 11.69 14.31
C LYS A 143 8.70 10.42 15.16
N GLU A 144 7.49 9.94 15.45
CA GLU A 144 7.28 8.67 16.16
C GLU A 144 7.46 7.46 15.26
N LEU A 145 6.96 7.52 14.02
CA LEU A 145 7.18 6.47 13.01
C LEU A 145 8.66 6.28 12.71
N GLU A 146 9.45 7.35 12.57
CA GLU A 146 10.89 7.23 12.32
C GLU A 146 11.65 6.62 13.52
N LYS A 147 11.26 6.92 14.77
CA LYS A 147 11.79 6.23 15.96
C LYS A 147 11.46 4.73 15.93
N SER A 148 10.22 4.38 15.59
CA SER A 148 9.78 2.98 15.48
C SER A 148 10.55 2.22 14.39
N LYS A 149 10.78 2.86 13.25
CA LYS A 149 11.58 2.34 12.13
C LYS A 149 13.04 2.07 12.53
N VAL A 150 13.68 2.97 13.30
CA VAL A 150 15.03 2.73 13.84
C VAL A 150 15.02 1.52 14.78
N LEU A 151 14.07 1.43 15.72
CA LEU A 151 13.95 0.30 16.65
C LEU A 151 13.71 -1.05 15.94
N LEU A 152 12.92 -1.05 14.85
CA LEU A 152 12.71 -2.22 14.01
C LEU A 152 13.99 -2.59 13.23
N GLY A 153 14.73 -1.61 12.72
CA GLY A 153 16.03 -1.82 12.10
C GLY A 153 17.06 -2.44 13.05
N ASP A 154 17.09 -2.01 14.31
CA ASP A 154 17.92 -2.62 15.35
C ASP A 154 17.53 -4.08 15.62
N LYS A 155 16.22 -4.37 15.74
CA LYS A 155 15.72 -5.75 15.91
C LYS A 155 16.07 -6.65 14.73
N ILE A 156 15.97 -6.15 13.50
CA ILE A 156 16.37 -6.89 12.30
C ILE A 156 17.86 -7.23 12.36
N ARG A 157 18.74 -6.26 12.69
CA ARG A 157 20.19 -6.51 12.83
C ARG A 157 20.54 -7.56 13.89
N VAL A 158 19.82 -7.62 15.01
CA VAL A 158 20.01 -8.67 16.01
C VAL A 158 19.59 -10.03 15.46
N LEU A 159 18.42 -10.13 14.81
CA LEU A 159 17.94 -11.37 14.21
C LEU A 159 18.84 -11.87 13.05
N GLU A 160 19.40 -10.96 12.25
CA GLU A 160 20.39 -11.28 11.21
C GLU A 160 21.66 -11.87 11.83
N HIS A 161 22.17 -11.26 12.91
CA HIS A 161 23.32 -11.79 13.64
C HIS A 161 23.05 -13.18 14.24
N ASP A 162 21.89 -13.39 14.85
CA ASP A 162 21.50 -14.67 15.45
C ASP A 162 21.26 -15.77 14.40
N PHE A 163 20.75 -15.39 13.22
CA PHE A 163 20.64 -16.30 12.07
C PHE A 163 22.04 -16.69 11.53
N ASP A 164 22.95 -15.73 11.47
CA ASP A 164 24.34 -15.92 11.07
C ASP A 164 25.11 -16.84 12.04
N THR A 165 24.92 -16.69 13.36
CA THR A 165 25.55 -17.59 14.35
C THR A 165 24.99 -18.99 14.28
N THR A 166 23.66 -19.16 14.26
CA THR A 166 23.03 -20.49 14.13
C THR A 166 23.36 -21.19 12.82
N THR A 167 23.55 -20.45 11.71
CA THR A 167 24.04 -21.01 10.45
C THR A 167 25.46 -21.55 10.59
N ARG A 168 26.38 -20.78 11.21
CA ARG A 168 27.77 -21.25 11.47
C ARG A 168 27.82 -22.46 12.40
N GLU A 169 26.95 -22.53 13.40
CA GLU A 169 26.82 -23.69 14.29
C GLU A 169 26.34 -24.94 13.54
N LEU A 170 25.35 -24.80 12.64
CA LEU A 170 24.88 -25.89 11.79
C LEU A 170 25.95 -26.37 10.81
N ASP A 171 26.71 -25.46 10.19
CA ASP A 171 27.83 -25.81 9.31
C ASP A 171 28.93 -26.57 10.07
N ALA A 172 29.24 -26.16 11.32
CA ALA A 172 30.19 -26.86 12.17
C ALA A 172 29.72 -28.28 12.54
N GLN A 173 28.44 -28.45 12.93
CA GLN A 173 27.85 -29.76 13.20
C GLN A 173 27.82 -30.66 11.96
N LEU A 174 27.55 -30.09 10.78
CA LEU A 174 27.58 -30.81 9.51
C LEU A 174 29.02 -31.28 9.17
N HIS A 175 30.03 -30.45 9.46
CA HIS A 175 31.44 -30.83 9.31
C HIS A 175 31.81 -32.00 10.23
N GLU A 176 31.49 -31.91 11.53
CA GLU A 176 31.74 -32.97 12.51
C GLU A 176 31.02 -34.29 12.11
N SER A 177 29.77 -34.21 11.66
CA SER A 177 29.03 -35.38 11.18
C SER A 177 29.66 -36.02 9.93
N ASN A 178 30.26 -35.23 9.04
CA ASN A 178 30.95 -35.74 7.86
C ASN A 178 32.27 -36.42 8.23
N ASP A 179 33.03 -35.88 9.18
CA ASP A 179 34.24 -36.52 9.71
C ASP A 179 33.92 -37.83 10.45
N GLY A 180 32.84 -37.85 11.26
CA GLY A 180 32.34 -39.09 11.86
C GLY A 180 31.95 -40.16 10.83
N LYS A 181 31.32 -39.75 9.71
CA LYS A 181 30.99 -40.64 8.59
C LYS A 181 32.24 -41.18 7.88
N LYS A 182 33.30 -40.38 7.76
CA LYS A 182 34.58 -40.81 7.20
C LYS A 182 35.27 -41.85 8.10
N LEU A 183 35.31 -41.62 9.41
CA LEU A 183 35.86 -42.57 10.38
C LEU A 183 35.11 -43.92 10.37
N LEU A 184 33.79 -43.90 10.21
CA LEU A 184 32.99 -45.12 10.05
C LEU A 184 33.36 -45.91 8.78
N LEU A 185 33.60 -45.24 7.66
CA LEU A 185 34.04 -45.89 6.42
C LEU A 185 35.44 -46.53 6.55
N GLU A 186 36.35 -45.87 7.25
CA GLU A 186 37.68 -46.40 7.56
C GLU A 186 37.58 -47.64 8.49
N ALA A 187 36.73 -47.57 9.53
CA ALA A 187 36.46 -48.69 10.42
C ALA A 187 35.80 -49.89 9.69
N GLU A 188 34.85 -49.64 8.78
CA GLU A 188 34.29 -50.68 7.90
C GLU A 188 35.36 -51.34 7.03
N GLY A 189 36.29 -50.55 6.48
CA GLY A 189 37.44 -51.04 5.72
C GLY A 189 38.32 -51.98 6.56
N ALA A 190 38.66 -51.55 7.78
CA ALA A 190 39.43 -52.34 8.74
C ALA A 190 38.70 -53.65 9.14
N ILE A 191 37.39 -53.61 9.37
CA ILE A 191 36.57 -54.79 9.67
C ILE A 191 36.55 -55.76 8.47
N LYS A 192 36.39 -55.25 7.24
CA LYS A 192 36.44 -56.07 6.00
C LYS A 192 37.81 -56.74 5.83
N ALA A 193 38.91 -56.02 6.07
CA ALA A 193 40.27 -56.55 6.03
C ALA A 193 40.52 -57.61 7.12
N SER A 194 40.12 -57.33 8.36
CA SER A 194 40.20 -58.28 9.48
C SER A 194 39.43 -59.57 9.18
N LYS A 195 38.19 -59.46 8.68
CA LYS A 195 37.36 -60.60 8.28
C LYS A 195 37.98 -61.41 7.13
N ALA A 196 38.70 -60.77 6.21
CA ALA A 196 39.47 -61.46 5.17
C ALA A 196 40.65 -62.24 5.77
N LYS A 197 41.39 -61.63 6.71
CA LYS A 197 42.48 -62.29 7.45
C LYS A 197 41.97 -63.49 8.27
N THR A 198 40.85 -63.38 8.97
CA THR A 198 40.22 -64.51 9.69
C THR A 198 39.83 -65.64 8.75
N LYS A 199 39.33 -65.34 7.54
CA LYS A 199 39.03 -66.37 6.53
C LYS A 199 40.28 -67.08 6.01
N LEU A 200 41.41 -66.39 5.87
CA LEU A 200 42.70 -67.01 5.51
C LEU A 200 43.19 -67.92 6.62
N LEU A 201 43.24 -67.43 7.87
CA LEU A 201 43.63 -68.22 9.04
C LEU A 201 42.72 -69.45 9.26
N SER A 202 41.42 -69.34 8.97
CA SER A 202 40.51 -70.50 9.01
C SER A 202 40.86 -71.56 7.97
N ARG A 203 41.21 -71.15 6.74
CA ARG A 203 41.64 -72.07 5.67
C ARG A 203 42.97 -72.74 6.01
N GLU A 204 43.91 -72.00 6.59
CA GLU A 204 45.17 -72.53 7.08
C GLU A 204 44.94 -73.55 8.21
N LEU A 205 44.06 -73.24 9.16
CA LEU A 205 43.67 -74.16 10.23
C LEU A 205 43.01 -75.44 9.68
N ASP A 206 42.14 -75.32 8.68
CA ASP A 206 41.47 -76.47 8.08
C ASP A 206 42.47 -77.33 7.25
N ALA A 207 43.42 -76.71 6.54
CA ALA A 207 44.51 -77.43 5.85
C ALA A 207 45.47 -78.15 6.83
N GLU A 208 45.78 -77.56 7.98
CA GLU A 208 46.56 -78.24 9.02
C GLU A 208 45.77 -79.36 9.72
N ARG A 209 44.44 -79.22 9.84
CA ARG A 209 43.57 -80.33 10.29
C ARG A 209 43.57 -81.50 9.30
N GLU A 210 43.52 -81.21 8.00
CA GLU A 210 43.67 -82.24 6.95
C GLU A 210 45.04 -82.94 7.06
N ARG A 211 46.14 -82.19 7.20
CA ARG A 211 47.48 -82.77 7.48
C ARG A 211 47.51 -83.67 8.70
N VAL A 212 46.91 -83.25 9.81
CA VAL A 212 46.86 -84.06 11.04
C VAL A 212 46.06 -85.34 10.82
N ASN A 213 44.95 -85.28 10.07
CA ASN A 213 44.17 -86.47 9.72
C ASN A 213 44.96 -87.43 8.81
N ASP A 214 45.67 -86.93 7.80
CA ASP A 214 46.54 -87.74 6.93
C ASP A 214 47.66 -88.42 7.74
N LEU A 215 48.29 -87.71 8.67
CA LEU A 215 49.31 -88.27 9.57
C LEU A 215 48.71 -89.32 10.51
N LEU A 216 47.52 -89.11 11.05
CA LEU A 216 46.81 -90.10 11.87
C LEU A 216 46.47 -91.36 11.07
N GLN A 217 46.08 -91.22 9.80
CA GLN A 217 45.85 -92.35 8.88
C GLN A 217 47.15 -93.11 8.61
N GLN A 218 48.26 -92.42 8.31
CA GLN A 218 49.58 -93.06 8.14
C GLN A 218 50.03 -93.81 9.40
N VAL A 219 49.76 -93.26 10.60
CA VAL A 219 50.03 -93.95 11.88
C VAL A 219 49.13 -95.17 12.05
N ALA A 220 47.87 -95.13 11.61
CA ALA A 220 46.97 -96.29 11.64
C ALA A 220 47.45 -97.39 10.67
N ASP A 221 47.82 -97.04 9.44
CA ASP A 221 48.35 -97.97 8.44
C ASP A 221 49.68 -98.58 8.91
N GLY A 222 50.56 -97.77 9.52
CA GLY A 222 51.78 -98.22 10.17
C GLY A 222 51.55 -99.18 11.33
N LYS A 223 50.50 -98.97 12.15
CA LYS A 223 50.07 -99.92 13.19
C LYS A 223 49.56 -101.25 12.59
N VAL A 224 48.85 -101.21 11.46
CA VAL A 224 48.40 -102.43 10.76
C VAL A 224 49.60 -103.18 10.15
N ALA A 225 50.55 -102.47 9.53
CA ALA A 225 51.76 -103.05 8.96
C ALA A 225 52.66 -103.69 10.04
N THR A 226 52.91 -102.99 11.15
CA THR A 226 53.66 -103.54 12.29
C THR A 226 52.93 -104.73 12.93
N ALA A 227 51.61 -104.69 13.10
CA ALA A 227 50.85 -105.85 13.55
C ALA A 227 50.94 -107.06 12.60
N LYS A 228 51.01 -106.83 11.28
CA LYS A 228 51.23 -107.89 10.28
C LYS A 228 52.64 -108.49 10.40
N VAL A 229 53.68 -107.67 10.55
CA VAL A 229 55.06 -108.12 10.81
C VAL A 229 55.14 -108.87 12.14
N GLN A 230 54.48 -108.39 13.20
CA GLN A 230 54.43 -109.07 14.51
C GLN A 230 53.77 -110.45 14.40
N ARG A 231 52.70 -110.59 13.60
CA ARG A 231 52.07 -111.89 13.31
C ARG A 231 53.01 -112.82 12.54
N GLN A 232 53.71 -112.32 11.52
CA GLN A 232 54.70 -113.10 10.77
C GLN A 232 55.87 -113.53 11.66
N LEU A 233 56.38 -112.65 12.52
CA LEU A 233 57.41 -112.96 13.51
C LEU A 233 56.95 -114.03 14.51
N ASN A 234 55.69 -113.98 14.95
CA ASN A 234 55.13 -114.99 15.83
C ASN A 234 54.88 -116.33 15.12
N LEU A 235 54.61 -116.32 13.81
CA LEU A 235 54.55 -117.50 12.95
C LEU A 235 55.94 -118.13 12.79
N THR A 236 56.95 -117.38 12.36
CA THR A 236 58.32 -117.91 12.22
C THR A 236 58.93 -118.32 13.54
N ARG A 237 58.56 -117.67 14.66
CA ARG A 237 58.94 -118.10 16.01
C ARG A 237 58.23 -119.39 16.44
N ARG A 238 57.00 -119.65 16.00
CA ARG A 238 56.34 -120.96 16.16
C ARG A 238 57.00 -122.01 15.31
N GLU A 239 57.23 -121.75 14.02
CA GLU A 239 57.94 -122.64 13.11
C GLU A 239 59.33 -123.01 13.64
N LEU A 240 60.07 -122.06 14.23
CA LEU A 240 61.34 -122.33 14.93
C LEU A 240 61.19 -123.16 16.21
N LEU A 241 60.11 -122.97 16.98
CA LEU A 241 59.83 -123.79 18.18
C LEU A 241 59.32 -125.19 17.83
N ASP A 242 58.61 -125.33 16.72
CA ASP A 242 58.12 -126.61 16.18
C ASP A 242 59.30 -127.38 15.56
N ALA A 243 60.14 -126.73 14.75
CA ALA A 243 61.41 -127.29 14.26
C ALA A 243 62.37 -127.66 15.42
N ARG A 244 62.40 -126.87 16.50
CA ARG A 244 63.14 -127.23 17.73
C ARG A 244 62.52 -128.43 18.46
N ARG A 245 61.20 -128.60 18.42
CA ARG A 245 60.53 -129.81 18.93
C ARG A 245 60.82 -131.02 18.04
N GLU A 246 60.81 -130.90 16.73
CA GLU A 246 61.20 -131.96 15.79
C GLU A 246 62.66 -132.38 15.97
N LEU A 247 63.58 -131.42 16.13
CA LEU A 247 64.99 -131.71 16.43
C LEU A 247 65.18 -132.35 17.83
N GLY A 248 64.32 -132.01 18.79
CA GLY A 248 64.25 -132.67 20.10
C GLY A 248 63.71 -134.10 20.03
N HIS A 249 62.67 -134.34 19.22
CA HIS A 249 62.12 -135.68 18.99
C HIS A 249 63.08 -136.60 18.23
N ALA A 250 63.99 -136.05 17.42
CA ALA A 250 65.06 -136.80 16.76
C ALA A 250 66.24 -137.19 17.69
N LEU A 251 66.33 -136.63 18.92
CA LEU A 251 67.48 -136.79 19.82
C LEU A 251 67.13 -137.25 21.24
N SER A 252 65.90 -137.72 21.50
CA SER A 252 65.50 -138.20 22.83
C SER A 252 64.58 -139.42 22.78
N SER A 253 65.06 -140.49 22.15
CA SER A 253 64.66 -141.86 22.47
C SER A 253 65.43 -142.37 23.71
N LEU A 254 65.22 -141.76 24.90
CA LEU A 254 65.68 -142.26 26.21
C LEU A 254 65.19 -141.34 27.37
N SER A 255 64.62 -141.93 28.44
CA SER A 255 64.27 -141.34 29.76
C SER A 255 63.18 -140.24 29.77
N MET A 256 61.98 -140.36 30.37
CA MET A 256 61.52 -140.75 31.73
C MET A 256 61.53 -139.62 32.78
N SER A 257 60.39 -139.53 33.52
CA SER A 257 60.04 -138.65 34.66
C SER A 257 60.02 -137.13 34.41
N GLU A 258 59.27 -136.28 35.13
CA GLU A 258 58.03 -136.30 35.94
C GLU A 258 57.95 -134.94 36.67
N ALA A 259 56.80 -134.65 37.29
CA ALA A 259 56.60 -133.70 38.40
C ALA A 259 56.72 -132.17 38.17
N ASP A 260 55.55 -131.53 38.27
CA ASP A 260 55.18 -130.46 39.24
C ASP A 260 55.94 -129.11 39.30
N GLY A 261 55.16 -128.02 39.34
CA GLY A 261 55.69 -126.65 39.50
C GLY A 261 54.69 -125.51 39.25
N ASP A 262 53.60 -125.47 40.03
CA ASP A 262 52.86 -124.23 40.37
C ASP A 262 53.75 -123.30 41.24
N PRO A 263 53.39 -122.05 41.66
CA PRO A 263 52.14 -121.29 41.47
C PRO A 263 52.33 -119.75 41.21
N ASP A 264 51.23 -118.98 41.34
CA ASP A 264 51.13 -117.52 41.65
C ASP A 264 51.72 -116.50 40.62
N SER A 265 51.41 -115.19 40.60
CA SER A 265 50.76 -114.26 41.55
C SER A 265 50.11 -113.07 40.79
N ASP A 266 48.87 -112.74 41.15
CA ASP A 266 48.25 -111.41 41.38
C ASP A 266 48.33 -110.20 40.40
N GLY A 267 47.34 -109.30 40.52
CA GLY A 267 47.24 -108.00 39.83
C GLY A 267 46.01 -107.88 38.91
N GLU A 268 44.77 -107.63 39.38
CA GLU A 268 44.25 -106.35 39.93
C GLU A 268 44.44 -105.13 38.97
N ASP A 269 43.45 -104.28 38.70
CA ASP A 269 42.04 -104.19 39.14
C ASP A 269 41.18 -103.36 38.14
N ALA A 270 39.86 -103.26 38.39
CA ALA A 270 38.99 -102.08 38.30
C ALA A 270 39.22 -101.01 37.16
N THR A 271 38.21 -100.47 36.46
CA THR A 271 36.77 -100.39 36.75
C THR A 271 35.96 -99.92 35.52
N ARG A 272 34.64 -100.27 35.48
CA ARG A 272 33.43 -99.40 35.35
C ARG A 272 33.59 -97.98 34.73
N GLN A 273 32.62 -97.30 34.08
CA GLN A 273 31.15 -97.39 33.82
C GLN A 273 30.79 -96.21 32.83
N VAL A 274 29.62 -96.00 32.17
CA VAL A 274 28.47 -96.81 31.70
C VAL A 274 27.40 -95.88 31.04
N LEU A 275 26.33 -96.44 30.42
CA LEU A 275 25.05 -95.78 29.98
C LEU A 275 25.11 -94.86 28.73
N ARG A 276 24.29 -95.05 27.66
CA ARG A 276 22.83 -94.76 27.43
C ARG A 276 22.52 -93.25 27.20
N THR A 277 21.56 -92.76 26.39
CA THR A 277 20.51 -93.33 25.47
C THR A 277 19.87 -92.23 24.57
N THR A 278 19.06 -92.64 23.56
CA THR A 278 17.83 -91.98 23.01
C THR A 278 17.85 -90.63 22.23
N ASP A 279 17.66 -90.71 20.90
CA ASP A 279 16.52 -90.21 20.05
C ASP A 279 15.40 -89.30 20.65
N PRO A 280 14.54 -88.58 19.86
CA PRO A 280 14.56 -88.17 18.42
C PRO A 280 14.01 -86.69 18.18
N PRO A 281 13.09 -86.30 17.24
CA PRO A 281 13.22 -86.06 15.76
C PRO A 281 12.66 -84.70 15.18
N VAL A 282 12.62 -84.56 13.83
CA VAL A 282 11.69 -83.77 12.95
C VAL A 282 12.04 -82.33 12.47
N ARG A 283 12.38 -82.23 11.16
CA ARG A 283 12.08 -81.20 10.11
C ARG A 283 12.45 -79.71 10.31
N PRO A 284 12.58 -78.97 9.19
CA PRO A 284 11.46 -78.08 8.82
C PRO A 284 10.95 -78.28 7.38
N ARG A 285 9.70 -77.88 7.13
CA ARG A 285 9.08 -77.86 5.78
C ARG A 285 8.18 -76.63 5.65
N ARG A 286 8.61 -75.61 4.91
CA ARG A 286 7.83 -74.61 4.13
C ARG A 286 8.63 -73.33 3.90
N LEU A 287 8.97 -73.07 2.63
CA LEU A 287 8.78 -71.74 2.05
C LEU A 287 7.62 -71.87 1.05
N ARG A 288 6.72 -70.88 1.02
CA ARG A 288 5.52 -70.91 0.18
C ARG A 288 5.29 -69.54 -0.46
N ARG A 289 5.58 -69.44 -1.78
CA ARG A 289 5.20 -68.36 -2.73
C ARG A 289 5.82 -66.96 -2.49
N PRO A 290 5.66 -66.02 -3.45
CA PRO A 290 5.28 -66.14 -4.89
C PRO A 290 6.50 -65.90 -5.81
N ARG A 291 6.61 -66.45 -7.04
CA ARG A 291 5.78 -66.27 -8.26
C ARG A 291 5.96 -64.90 -8.91
N ASP A 292 6.94 -64.79 -9.80
CA ASP A 292 7.00 -63.75 -10.84
C ASP A 292 5.75 -63.84 -11.73
N ALA A 293 5.06 -62.71 -11.92
CA ALA A 293 3.87 -62.60 -12.77
C ALA A 293 3.54 -61.13 -13.12
N SER A 294 4.42 -60.49 -13.90
CA SER A 294 4.17 -59.30 -14.73
C SER A 294 5.06 -59.46 -15.96
N ALA A 295 4.62 -59.76 -17.19
CA ALA A 295 3.29 -59.67 -17.80
C ALA A 295 2.77 -58.23 -18.00
N ASP A 296 3.44 -57.50 -18.90
CA ASP A 296 2.75 -56.60 -19.83
C ASP A 296 1.88 -57.43 -20.80
N PRO A 297 0.93 -56.81 -21.54
CA PRO A 297 -0.10 -55.87 -21.11
C PRO A 297 -1.51 -56.45 -21.45
N PRO A 298 -2.63 -55.70 -21.39
CA PRO A 298 -3.00 -54.92 -22.59
C PRO A 298 -3.78 -53.61 -22.34
N ILE A 299 -3.83 -52.83 -23.41
CA ILE A 299 -4.67 -51.65 -23.66
C ILE A 299 -6.15 -52.06 -23.74
N ASP A 300 -7.06 -51.35 -23.06
CA ASP A 300 -8.27 -50.77 -23.70
C ASP A 300 -9.02 -49.74 -22.82
N GLY A 301 -9.74 -48.82 -23.49
CA GLY A 301 -10.97 -48.15 -23.06
C GLY A 301 -11.08 -47.51 -21.66
N GLY A 302 -10.70 -46.23 -21.52
CA GLY A 302 -11.05 -45.38 -20.37
C GLY A 302 -11.37 -43.94 -20.79
N PRO A 303 -12.31 -43.23 -20.12
CA PRO A 303 -12.79 -41.92 -20.55
C PRO A 303 -11.73 -40.82 -20.42
N THR A 304 -11.91 -39.75 -21.20
CA THR A 304 -11.13 -38.50 -21.09
C THR A 304 -11.00 -38.06 -19.63
N PRO A 305 -9.80 -37.72 -19.15
CA PRO A 305 -9.62 -37.33 -17.76
C PRO A 305 -10.39 -36.03 -17.51
N ALA A 306 -11.41 -36.12 -16.66
CA ALA A 306 -12.01 -34.93 -16.06
C ALA A 306 -10.90 -34.12 -15.40
N ARG A 307 -10.72 -32.88 -15.87
CA ARG A 307 -9.69 -31.94 -15.38
C ARG A 307 -9.75 -31.89 -13.85
N PRO A 308 -8.61 -32.02 -13.14
CA PRO A 308 -8.61 -31.94 -11.68
C PRO A 308 -9.22 -30.59 -11.25
N PRO A 309 -10.10 -30.56 -10.24
CA PRO A 309 -10.96 -29.40 -9.97
C PRO A 309 -10.21 -28.14 -9.50
N ASN A 310 -8.91 -28.25 -9.17
CA ASN A 310 -8.15 -27.23 -8.46
C ASN A 310 -6.94 -26.72 -9.26
N SER A 311 -7.16 -26.12 -10.44
CA SER A 311 -6.19 -25.15 -10.95
C SER A 311 -6.45 -23.81 -10.26
N ASN A 312 -5.66 -23.47 -9.24
CA ASN A 312 -5.86 -22.28 -8.41
C ASN A 312 -5.76 -20.94 -9.17
N ARG A 313 -5.23 -20.95 -10.40
CA ARG A 313 -5.24 -19.84 -11.37
C ARG A 313 -6.42 -20.03 -12.34
N PRO A 314 -7.19 -18.97 -12.68
CA PRO A 314 -8.28 -19.10 -13.64
C PRO A 314 -7.73 -19.38 -15.04
N SER A 315 -8.46 -20.16 -15.86
CA SER A 315 -8.16 -20.24 -17.30
C SER A 315 -8.89 -19.14 -18.06
N ASN A 316 -8.46 -18.78 -19.27
CA ASN A 316 -9.13 -17.74 -20.08
C ASN A 316 -10.64 -17.99 -20.22
N ARG A 317 -11.05 -19.26 -20.38
CA ARG A 317 -12.47 -19.67 -20.44
C ARG A 317 -13.22 -19.45 -19.12
N ASP A 318 -12.53 -19.40 -17.99
CA ASP A 318 -13.12 -19.08 -16.68
C ASP A 318 -13.19 -17.57 -16.47
N LEU A 319 -12.18 -16.81 -16.93
CA LEU A 319 -12.24 -15.35 -17.01
C LEU A 319 -13.40 -14.88 -17.92
N ASP A 320 -13.60 -15.50 -19.09
CA ASP A 320 -14.75 -15.24 -19.98
C ASP A 320 -16.11 -15.46 -19.28
N LYS A 321 -16.22 -16.49 -18.42
CA LYS A 321 -17.45 -16.75 -17.66
C LYS A 321 -17.67 -15.71 -16.58
N ILE A 322 -16.60 -15.33 -15.86
CA ILE A 322 -16.64 -14.28 -14.84
C ILE A 322 -17.05 -12.95 -15.49
N ALA A 323 -16.43 -12.58 -16.62
CA ALA A 323 -16.73 -11.34 -17.33
C ALA A 323 -18.20 -11.23 -17.77
N ARG A 324 -18.85 -12.34 -18.13
CA ARG A 324 -20.30 -12.37 -18.46
C ARG A 324 -21.22 -12.14 -17.26
N ASN A 325 -20.74 -12.35 -16.04
CA ASN A 325 -21.50 -12.18 -14.80
C ASN A 325 -21.25 -10.83 -14.12
N ILE A 326 -20.32 -10.03 -14.65
CA ILE A 326 -20.02 -8.67 -14.20
C ILE A 326 -20.73 -7.69 -15.14
N PRO A 327 -21.64 -6.82 -14.65
CA PRO A 327 -22.24 -5.78 -15.47
C PRO A 327 -21.18 -4.89 -16.10
N ARG A 328 -21.37 -4.48 -17.35
CA ARG A 328 -20.39 -3.62 -18.05
C ARG A 328 -20.29 -2.27 -17.34
N PHE A 329 -19.12 -1.98 -16.77
CA PHE A 329 -18.81 -0.72 -16.13
C PHE A 329 -18.66 0.40 -17.15
N GLU A 330 -19.41 1.47 -16.93
CA GLU A 330 -19.35 2.69 -17.71
C GLU A 330 -19.18 3.83 -16.69
N PRO A 331 -18.00 4.48 -16.63
CA PRO A 331 -17.75 5.50 -15.62
C PRO A 331 -18.69 6.68 -15.81
N LYS A 332 -19.43 7.02 -14.75
CA LYS A 332 -20.21 8.24 -14.62
C LYS A 332 -19.52 9.14 -13.62
N PHE A 333 -19.12 10.32 -14.05
CA PHE A 333 -18.30 11.24 -13.26
C PHE A 333 -19.09 11.85 -12.08
N ASP A 334 -20.42 11.75 -12.07
CA ASP A 334 -21.30 12.11 -10.95
C ASP A 334 -21.32 11.08 -9.79
N GLU A 335 -20.85 9.85 -10.01
CA GLU A 335 -21.00 8.73 -9.06
C GLU A 335 -19.64 8.04 -8.74
N PRO A 336 -18.75 8.67 -7.94
CA PRO A 336 -17.44 8.11 -7.54
C PRO A 336 -17.51 6.74 -6.83
N GLN A 337 -18.68 6.40 -6.28
CA GLN A 337 -18.92 5.12 -5.63
C GLN A 337 -19.02 3.94 -6.62
N ASN A 338 -19.31 4.22 -7.90
CA ASN A 338 -19.50 3.24 -8.96
C ASN A 338 -18.19 2.51 -9.32
N ALA A 339 -17.08 3.25 -9.47
CA ALA A 339 -15.76 2.68 -9.75
C ALA A 339 -15.26 1.75 -8.63
N ARG A 340 -15.45 2.14 -7.36
CA ARG A 340 -15.09 1.30 -6.20
C ARG A 340 -15.94 0.03 -6.11
N ALA A 341 -17.23 0.11 -6.43
CA ALA A 341 -18.13 -1.05 -6.45
C ALA A 341 -17.73 -2.07 -7.53
N PHE A 342 -17.46 -1.58 -8.75
CA PHE A 342 -17.01 -2.41 -9.88
C PHE A 342 -15.72 -3.20 -9.57
N LEU A 343 -14.69 -2.54 -9.04
CA LEU A 343 -13.43 -3.21 -8.69
C LEU A 343 -13.62 -4.26 -7.58
N ARG A 344 -14.48 -3.98 -6.59
CA ARG A 344 -14.83 -4.95 -5.54
C ARG A 344 -15.55 -6.18 -6.11
N ASP A 345 -16.39 -6.02 -7.13
CA ASP A 345 -17.09 -7.14 -7.75
C ASP A 345 -16.11 -8.03 -8.56
N ILE A 346 -15.09 -7.45 -9.20
CA ILE A 346 -13.98 -8.21 -9.81
C ILE A 346 -13.22 -9.03 -8.76
N ASP A 347 -12.81 -8.42 -7.65
CA ASP A 347 -12.11 -9.13 -6.57
C ASP A 347 -13.01 -10.19 -5.89
N PHE A 348 -14.33 -9.96 -5.82
CA PHE A 348 -15.30 -10.95 -5.33
C PHE A 348 -15.33 -12.21 -6.19
N TYR A 349 -15.43 -12.08 -7.53
CA TYR A 349 -15.40 -13.24 -8.42
C TYR A 349 -14.03 -13.94 -8.42
N LEU A 350 -12.93 -13.19 -8.33
CA LEU A 350 -11.58 -13.73 -8.25
C LEU A 350 -11.23 -14.36 -6.89
N LYS A 351 -12.03 -14.16 -5.84
CA LYS A 351 -11.85 -14.84 -4.54
C LYS A 351 -11.84 -16.37 -4.65
N SER A 352 -12.48 -16.93 -5.68
CA SER A 352 -12.47 -18.37 -5.98
C SER A 352 -11.15 -18.86 -6.63
N TYR A 353 -10.26 -17.94 -7.00
CA TYR A 353 -9.02 -18.19 -7.74
C TYR A 353 -7.82 -17.50 -7.06
N PRO A 354 -7.32 -18.02 -5.93
CA PRO A 354 -6.30 -17.37 -5.11
C PRO A 354 -4.92 -17.23 -5.79
N MET A 355 -4.71 -17.81 -6.97
CA MET A 355 -3.48 -17.64 -7.78
C MET A 355 -3.74 -16.85 -9.08
N ALA A 356 -4.80 -16.04 -9.14
CA ALA A 356 -5.01 -15.09 -10.25
C ALA A 356 -3.90 -14.03 -10.26
N ASN A 357 -3.22 -13.86 -11.41
CA ASN A 357 -2.16 -12.87 -11.54
C ASN A 357 -2.71 -11.47 -11.89
N VAL A 358 -1.82 -10.46 -11.97
CA VAL A 358 -2.21 -9.08 -12.31
C VAL A 358 -2.78 -8.97 -13.72
N GLU A 359 -2.31 -9.79 -14.66
CA GLU A 359 -2.82 -9.84 -16.04
C GLU A 359 -4.26 -10.39 -16.09
N ASP A 360 -4.57 -11.44 -15.33
CA ASP A 360 -5.90 -12.04 -15.20
C ASP A 360 -6.91 -11.00 -14.67
N LYS A 361 -6.48 -10.19 -13.70
CA LYS A 361 -7.24 -9.07 -13.12
C LYS A 361 -7.48 -7.95 -14.13
N ILE A 362 -6.43 -7.51 -14.83
CA ILE A 362 -6.51 -6.46 -15.86
C ILE A 362 -7.34 -6.92 -17.06
N TYR A 363 -7.26 -8.20 -17.42
CA TYR A 363 -8.10 -8.79 -18.46
C TYR A 363 -9.58 -8.68 -18.10
N LEU A 364 -9.97 -9.02 -16.86
CA LEU A 364 -11.36 -8.84 -16.41
C LEU A 364 -11.78 -7.38 -16.45
N ILE A 365 -10.96 -6.44 -15.94
CA ILE A 365 -11.27 -5.01 -16.06
C ILE A 365 -11.50 -4.64 -17.53
N LYS A 366 -10.61 -5.03 -18.44
CA LYS A 366 -10.71 -4.65 -19.87
C LYS A 366 -11.90 -5.29 -20.59
N ALA A 367 -12.27 -6.51 -20.22
CA ALA A 367 -13.42 -7.23 -20.78
C ALA A 367 -14.77 -6.70 -20.26
N THR A 368 -14.79 -6.09 -19.07
CA THR A 368 -16.02 -5.70 -18.36
C THR A 368 -16.20 -4.19 -18.21
N SER A 369 -15.35 -3.35 -18.83
CA SER A 369 -15.44 -1.89 -18.73
C SER A 369 -15.58 -1.18 -20.09
N SER A 370 -15.64 0.15 -20.05
CA SER A 370 -15.74 1.00 -21.23
C SER A 370 -14.40 1.20 -21.93
N ARG A 371 -14.45 1.72 -23.16
CA ARG A 371 -13.23 2.03 -23.91
C ARG A 371 -12.36 3.09 -23.21
N LEU A 372 -12.97 4.03 -22.48
CA LEU A 372 -12.23 5.06 -21.73
C LEU A 372 -11.34 4.44 -20.64
N VAL A 373 -11.86 3.43 -19.94
CA VAL A 373 -11.11 2.67 -18.92
C VAL A 373 -9.97 1.88 -19.58
N ASN A 374 -10.21 1.28 -20.74
CA ASN A 374 -9.17 0.56 -21.49
C ASN A 374 -8.05 1.50 -21.97
N ASP A 375 -8.42 2.64 -22.56
CA ASP A 375 -7.48 3.65 -23.05
C ASP A 375 -6.69 4.28 -21.88
N PHE A 376 -7.32 4.47 -20.70
CA PHE A 376 -6.64 4.87 -19.46
C PHE A 376 -5.58 3.84 -19.03
N ILE A 377 -5.95 2.55 -18.96
CA ILE A 377 -5.04 1.48 -18.54
C ILE A 377 -3.84 1.40 -19.50
N GLU A 378 -4.02 1.52 -20.81
CA GLU A 378 -2.89 1.45 -21.76
C GLU A 378 -1.95 2.65 -21.72
N ARG A 379 -2.41 3.81 -21.23
CA ARG A 379 -1.55 5.00 -21.00
C ARG A 379 -0.68 4.86 -19.75
N GLN A 380 -1.02 3.97 -18.82
CA GLN A 380 -0.26 3.81 -17.58
C GLN A 380 1.12 3.18 -17.81
N LEU A 381 2.12 3.67 -17.07
CA LEU A 381 3.48 3.13 -17.07
C LEU A 381 3.48 1.61 -16.79
N PRO A 382 4.38 0.82 -17.38
CA PRO A 382 4.45 -0.63 -17.14
C PRO A 382 4.56 -1.00 -15.64
N GLN A 383 5.25 -0.19 -14.86
CA GLN A 383 5.37 -0.34 -13.41
C GLN A 383 4.01 -0.22 -12.69
N ILE A 384 3.17 0.73 -13.13
CA ILE A 384 1.81 0.94 -12.60
C ILE A 384 0.88 -0.18 -13.06
N ARG A 385 0.96 -0.60 -14.34
CA ARG A 385 0.16 -1.73 -14.85
C ARG A 385 0.51 -3.05 -14.14
N ASN A 386 1.75 -3.24 -13.71
CA ASN A 386 2.17 -4.44 -12.99
C ASN A 386 1.79 -4.42 -11.49
N ASP A 387 1.38 -3.28 -10.94
CA ASP A 387 0.82 -3.16 -9.58
C ASP A 387 -0.69 -2.90 -9.64
N TYR A 388 -1.46 -3.98 -9.50
CA TYR A 388 -2.92 -3.94 -9.44
C TYR A 388 -3.47 -2.97 -8.39
N THR A 389 -2.80 -2.81 -7.25
CA THR A 389 -3.31 -2.00 -6.14
C THR A 389 -3.18 -0.51 -6.44
N THR A 390 -2.02 -0.08 -6.96
CA THR A 390 -1.81 1.29 -7.45
C THR A 390 -2.70 1.60 -8.66
N LEU A 391 -2.85 0.65 -9.60
CA LEU A 391 -3.75 0.82 -10.75
C LEU A 391 -5.22 1.01 -10.31
N CYS A 392 -5.70 0.22 -9.35
CA CYS A 392 -7.05 0.35 -8.81
C CYS A 392 -7.28 1.71 -8.13
N ARG A 393 -6.30 2.21 -7.36
CA ARG A 393 -6.38 3.54 -6.75
C ARG A 393 -6.48 4.63 -7.82
N LEU A 394 -5.57 4.63 -8.81
CA LEU A 394 -5.58 5.63 -9.89
C LEU A 394 -6.84 5.58 -10.75
N MET A 395 -7.40 4.38 -11.01
CA MET A 395 -8.70 4.24 -11.67
C MET A 395 -9.84 4.82 -10.83
N VAL A 396 -9.80 4.63 -9.50
CA VAL A 396 -10.80 5.24 -8.62
C VAL A 396 -10.67 6.74 -8.65
N ASP A 397 -9.46 7.30 -8.54
CA ASP A 397 -9.24 8.75 -8.51
C ASP A 397 -9.70 9.42 -9.83
N GLU A 398 -9.22 8.95 -10.99
CA GLU A 398 -9.57 9.43 -12.34
C GLU A 398 -11.09 9.42 -12.60
N PHE A 399 -11.78 8.34 -12.20
CA PHE A 399 -13.22 8.17 -12.44
C PHE A 399 -14.08 8.51 -11.21
N SER A 400 -13.50 9.18 -10.19
CA SER A 400 -14.24 9.77 -9.04
C SER A 400 -14.26 11.29 -9.07
N ASP A 401 -13.28 11.93 -9.69
CA ASP A 401 -13.20 13.39 -9.75
C ASP A 401 -14.16 13.96 -10.81
N ALA A 402 -15.34 14.38 -10.36
CA ALA A 402 -16.25 15.25 -11.12
C ALA A 402 -15.52 16.51 -11.66
N LEU A 403 -14.47 16.97 -10.96
CA LEU A 403 -13.62 18.09 -11.34
C LEU A 403 -12.98 17.94 -12.73
N HIS A 404 -12.51 16.74 -13.11
CA HIS A 404 -11.88 16.54 -14.42
C HIS A 404 -12.88 16.71 -15.58
N GLN A 405 -14.13 16.25 -15.40
CA GLN A 405 -15.17 16.51 -16.38
C GLN A 405 -15.57 17.99 -16.38
N THR A 406 -15.67 18.67 -15.22
CA THR A 406 -15.94 20.12 -15.23
C THR A 406 -14.88 20.92 -15.98
N GLY A 407 -13.59 20.59 -15.86
CA GLY A 407 -12.53 21.28 -16.59
C GLY A 407 -12.58 21.05 -18.11
N PHE A 408 -12.83 19.82 -18.54
CA PHE A 408 -12.94 19.47 -19.96
C PHE A 408 -14.21 20.03 -20.61
N ASP A 409 -15.37 19.89 -19.95
CA ASP A 409 -16.63 20.41 -20.46
C ASP A 409 -16.63 21.95 -20.43
N TYR A 410 -16.05 22.58 -19.39
CA TYR A 410 -15.87 24.04 -19.34
C TYR A 410 -14.97 24.53 -20.48
N ALA A 411 -13.84 23.87 -20.74
CA ALA A 411 -12.98 24.17 -21.89
C ALA A 411 -13.71 24.01 -23.25
N HIS A 412 -14.68 23.09 -23.36
CA HIS A 412 -15.55 22.98 -24.52
C HIS A 412 -16.67 24.03 -24.59
N THR A 413 -17.08 24.64 -23.47
CA THR A 413 -18.00 25.78 -23.44
C THR A 413 -17.32 27.12 -23.69
N ILE A 414 -16.03 27.25 -23.36
CA ILE A 414 -15.21 28.40 -23.69
C ILE A 414 -15.12 28.54 -25.22
N LYS A 415 -15.55 29.70 -25.72
CA LYS A 415 -15.50 30.08 -27.13
C LYS A 415 -14.94 31.48 -27.23
N GLN A 416 -14.02 31.70 -28.15
CA GLN A 416 -13.38 32.99 -28.35
C GLN A 416 -14.42 34.09 -28.56
N GLY A 417 -14.35 35.13 -27.73
CA GLY A 417 -15.21 36.29 -27.86
C GLY A 417 -15.00 36.99 -29.19
N LYS A 418 -16.07 37.53 -29.81
CA LYS A 418 -15.97 38.23 -31.11
C LYS A 418 -14.97 39.41 -31.13
N ASN A 419 -14.68 39.98 -29.96
CA ASN A 419 -13.77 41.11 -29.77
C ASN A 419 -12.49 40.72 -28.99
N GLU A 420 -12.29 39.44 -28.72
CA GLU A 420 -11.17 38.91 -27.95
C GLU A 420 -10.02 38.54 -28.90
N SER A 421 -8.82 39.04 -28.63
CA SER A 421 -7.66 38.66 -29.46
C SER A 421 -7.27 37.20 -29.20
N PRO A 422 -6.69 36.48 -30.18
CA PRO A 422 -6.26 35.09 -29.96
C PRO A 422 -5.30 34.94 -28.77
N GLN A 423 -4.51 35.97 -28.47
CA GLN A 423 -3.55 36.01 -27.36
C GLN A 423 -4.18 36.23 -25.98
N GLN A 424 -5.47 36.55 -25.91
CA GLN A 424 -6.25 36.62 -24.67
C GLN A 424 -7.09 35.35 -24.45
N TYR A 425 -7.37 34.63 -25.53
CA TYR A 425 -8.16 33.39 -25.54
C TYR A 425 -7.33 32.13 -25.24
N TYR A 426 -6.07 32.11 -25.67
CA TYR A 426 -5.08 31.06 -25.36
C TYR A 426 -4.29 31.39 -24.10
#